data_AF-A0A164DJT6-F1
#
_entry.id   AF-A0A164DJT6-F1
#
_cell.length_a   1.000
_cell.length_b   1.000
_cell.length_c   1.000
_cell.angle_alpha   90.00
_cell.angle_beta   90.00
_cell.angle_gamma   90.00
#
_symmetry.space_group_name_H-M   'P 1'
#
loop_
_entity.id
_entity.type
_entity.pdbx_description
1 polymer ?
#
loop_
_entity_poly.entity_id
_entity_poly.type
_entity_poly.pdbx_seq_one_letter_code
_entity_poly.pdbx_strand_id
1 'polypeptide(L)'
;MTTAEPAAPIPGGPRSVRRTLASIVLAFEVVVVFLAALVIWGLSREEGGILGLPEWAPLAGGGVVILGLVLTLGLLRHEWAYGLGWALQAVIFASGLLNPAMFVVGALFGGMWAYCMIVGGRIDRDRAASAAPGREPQ
;
A
#
# COMPACT_ATOMS: atom_id res chain seq x y z
N MET A 1 -9.61 26.99 -48.56
CA MET A 1 -9.13 25.71 -47.98
C MET A 1 -8.57 26.02 -46.60
N THR A 2 -9.38 25.88 -45.56
CA THR A 2 -8.92 26.05 -44.16
C THR A 2 -8.52 24.68 -43.66
N THR A 3 -7.23 24.47 -43.41
CA THR A 3 -6.69 23.28 -42.75
C THR A 3 -7.12 23.30 -41.29
N ALA A 4 -7.93 22.33 -40.87
CA ALA A 4 -8.28 22.13 -39.47
C ALA A 4 -7.00 21.74 -38.69
N GLU A 5 -6.66 22.53 -37.68
CA GLU A 5 -5.57 22.26 -36.75
C GLU A 5 -5.93 21.02 -35.90
N PRO A 6 -5.08 19.98 -35.82
CA PRO A 6 -5.37 18.80 -35.02
C PRO A 6 -5.28 19.17 -33.54
N ALA A 7 -6.42 19.11 -32.84
CA ALA A 7 -6.52 19.39 -31.42
C ALA A 7 -5.48 18.56 -30.62
N ALA A 8 -4.61 19.24 -29.89
CA ALA A 8 -3.56 18.62 -29.10
C ALA A 8 -4.15 17.66 -28.04
N PRO A 9 -3.51 16.51 -27.76
CA PRO A 9 -3.99 15.57 -26.75
C PRO A 9 -4.05 16.24 -25.37
N ILE A 10 -5.24 16.32 -24.79
CA ILE A 10 -5.43 16.84 -23.43
C ILE A 10 -4.68 15.91 -22.44
N PRO A 11 -3.78 16.44 -21.58
CA PRO A 11 -3.07 15.65 -20.59
C PRO A 11 -4.04 14.88 -19.69
N GLY A 12 -3.71 13.62 -19.38
CA GLY A 12 -4.54 12.74 -18.56
C GLY A 12 -4.92 13.36 -17.21
N GLY A 13 -6.17 13.16 -16.79
CA GLY A 13 -6.75 13.81 -15.62
C GLY A 13 -5.99 13.56 -14.30
N PRO A 14 -6.26 14.38 -13.25
CA PRO A 14 -5.54 14.34 -11.98
C PRO A 14 -5.53 12.94 -11.36
N ARG A 15 -4.37 12.53 -10.84
CA ARG A 15 -4.22 11.23 -10.15
C ARG A 15 -5.09 11.18 -8.88
N SER A 16 -5.73 10.03 -8.64
CA SER A 16 -6.52 9.76 -7.43
C SER A 16 -5.70 10.02 -6.15
N VAL A 17 -6.30 10.71 -5.18
CA VAL A 17 -5.69 10.97 -3.87
C VAL A 17 -5.56 9.68 -3.09
N ARG A 18 -6.60 8.84 -3.11
CA ARG A 18 -6.58 7.51 -2.49
C ARG A 18 -5.39 6.69 -2.98
N ARG A 19 -5.16 6.66 -4.30
CA ARG A 19 -4.03 5.94 -4.90
C ARG A 19 -2.68 6.50 -4.44
N THR A 20 -2.55 7.82 -4.39
CA THR A 20 -1.29 8.48 -3.99
C THR A 20 -0.97 8.18 -2.53
N LEU A 21 -1.93 8.36 -1.63
CA LEU A 21 -1.77 8.05 -0.20
C LEU A 21 -1.44 6.57 0.01
N ALA A 22 -2.20 5.67 -0.61
CA ALA A 22 -1.95 4.22 -0.53
C ALA A 22 -0.55 3.84 -1.02
N SER A 23 -0.05 4.49 -2.10
CA SER A 23 1.29 4.22 -2.61
C SER A 23 2.39 4.65 -1.64
N ILE A 24 2.21 5.77 -0.95
CA ILE A 24 3.16 6.27 0.06
C ILE A 24 3.21 5.27 1.23
N VAL A 25 2.05 4.84 1.73
CA VAL A 25 1.97 3.86 2.83
C VAL A 25 2.70 2.57 2.48
N LEU A 26 2.37 1.96 1.33
CA LEU A 26 3.00 0.70 0.89
C LEU A 26 4.51 0.86 0.66
N ALA A 27 4.97 1.99 0.14
CA ALA A 27 6.40 2.23 -0.08
C ALA A 27 7.19 2.29 1.23
N PHE A 28 6.66 2.99 2.25
CA PHE A 28 7.27 3.00 3.58
C PHE A 28 7.20 1.62 4.24
N GLU A 29 6.09 0.91 4.04
CA GLU A 29 5.90 -0.42 4.62
C GLU A 29 6.89 -1.44 4.07
N VAL A 30 7.26 -1.36 2.78
CA VAL A 30 8.33 -2.20 2.20
C VAL A 30 9.64 -2.04 2.99
N VAL A 31 10.02 -0.82 3.32
CA VAL A 31 11.23 -0.54 4.09
C VAL A 31 11.10 -1.12 5.50
N VAL A 32 9.95 -0.94 6.14
CA VAL A 32 9.69 -1.43 7.49
C VAL A 32 9.70 -2.95 7.56
N VAL A 33 9.05 -3.64 6.61
CA VAL A 33 9.04 -5.11 6.54
C VAL A 33 10.44 -5.65 6.24
N PHE A 34 11.23 -4.98 5.41
CA PHE A 34 12.63 -5.34 5.19
C PHE A 34 13.44 -5.28 6.49
N LEU A 35 13.36 -4.17 7.23
CA LEU A 35 14.03 -4.05 8.52
C LEU A 35 13.52 -5.07 9.54
N ALA A 36 12.21 -5.31 9.59
CA ALA A 36 11.60 -6.31 10.45
C ALA A 36 12.13 -7.72 10.16
N ALA A 37 12.25 -8.08 8.88
CA ALA A 37 12.80 -9.37 8.47
C ALA A 37 14.26 -9.53 8.94
N LEU A 38 15.08 -8.46 8.84
CA LEU A 38 16.46 -8.47 9.36
C LEU A 38 16.51 -8.59 10.88
N VAL A 39 15.63 -7.91 11.61
CA VAL A 39 15.55 -7.98 13.08
C VAL A 39 15.16 -9.39 13.53
N ILE A 40 14.09 -9.96 12.95
CA ILE A 40 13.63 -11.32 13.29
C ILE A 40 14.71 -12.35 12.92
N TRP A 41 15.37 -12.18 11.77
CA TRP A 41 16.50 -13.03 11.38
C TRP A 41 17.67 -12.95 12.37
N GLY A 42 18.05 -11.75 12.80
CA GLY A 42 19.13 -11.55 13.77
C GLY A 42 18.83 -12.24 15.10
N LEU A 43 17.62 -12.07 15.63
CA LEU A 43 17.16 -12.71 16.87
C LEU A 43 17.09 -14.25 16.72
N SER A 44 16.66 -14.75 15.57
CA SER A 44 16.58 -16.19 15.31
C SER A 44 17.93 -16.90 15.39
N ARG A 45 19.03 -16.21 15.04
CA ARG A 45 20.38 -16.77 15.11
C ARG A 45 20.89 -16.95 16.54
N GLU A 46 20.48 -16.07 17.45
CA GLU A 46 20.89 -16.13 18.86
C GLU A 46 20.17 -17.26 19.61
N GLU A 47 18.91 -17.52 19.27
CA GLU A 47 18.06 -18.51 19.94
C GLU A 47 18.16 -19.93 19.34
N GLY A 48 18.92 -20.13 18.26
CA GLY A 48 19.06 -21.43 17.59
C GLY A 48 17.87 -21.80 16.69
N GLY A 49 17.10 -20.80 16.27
CA GLY A 49 15.90 -20.92 15.43
C GLY A 49 14.62 -20.56 16.18
N ILE A 50 13.78 -19.73 15.56
CA ILE A 50 12.43 -19.45 16.04
C ILE A 50 11.49 -20.57 15.57
N LEU A 51 10.69 -21.14 16.47
CA LEU A 51 9.64 -22.13 16.13
C LEU A 51 10.13 -23.40 15.39
N GLY A 52 11.41 -23.76 15.53
CA GLY A 52 12.00 -24.89 14.80
C GLY A 52 12.14 -24.66 13.30
N LEU A 53 12.00 -23.40 12.84
CA LEU A 53 12.19 -23.01 11.46
C LEU A 53 13.69 -22.83 11.14
N PRO A 54 14.09 -23.06 9.88
CA PRO A 54 15.47 -22.85 9.46
C PRO A 54 15.83 -21.35 9.50
N GLU A 55 17.11 -21.03 9.70
CA GLU A 55 17.60 -19.64 9.86
C GLU A 55 17.22 -18.72 8.69
N TRP A 56 17.05 -19.23 7.48
CA TRP A 56 16.70 -18.42 6.31
C TRP A 56 15.19 -18.07 6.24
N ALA A 57 14.34 -18.73 7.02
CA ALA A 57 12.89 -18.60 6.93
C ALA A 57 12.38 -17.16 7.15
N PRO A 58 12.88 -16.38 8.14
CA PRO A 58 12.46 -14.99 8.31
C PRO A 58 12.74 -14.11 7.10
N LEU A 59 13.90 -14.30 6.44
CA LEU A 59 14.28 -13.54 5.25
C LEU A 59 13.42 -13.92 4.04
N ALA A 60 13.16 -15.22 3.85
CA ALA A 60 12.27 -15.67 2.78
C ALA A 60 10.83 -15.18 2.98
N GLY A 61 10.30 -15.29 4.20
CA GLY A 61 8.97 -14.79 4.56
C GLY A 61 8.86 -13.27 4.35
N GLY A 62 9.83 -12.50 4.87
CA GLY A 62 9.90 -11.06 4.63
C GLY A 62 9.98 -10.71 3.16
N GLY A 63 10.80 -11.43 2.38
CA GLY A 63 10.93 -11.25 0.93
C GLY A 63 9.61 -11.49 0.18
N VAL A 64 8.84 -12.51 0.55
CA VAL A 64 7.51 -12.77 -0.03
C VAL A 64 6.54 -11.64 0.28
N VAL A 65 6.52 -11.13 1.51
CA VAL A 65 5.66 -10.00 1.89
C VAL A 65 6.06 -8.74 1.13
N ILE A 66 7.36 -8.43 1.05
CA ILE A 66 7.87 -7.29 0.27
C ILE A 66 7.47 -7.39 -1.20
N LEU A 67 7.63 -8.57 -1.81
CA LEU A 67 7.21 -8.79 -3.18
C LEU A 67 5.70 -8.54 -3.33
N GLY A 68 4.89 -9.04 -2.40
CA GLY A 68 3.45 -8.77 -2.35
C GLY A 68 3.13 -7.28 -2.28
N LEU A 69 3.82 -6.51 -1.43
CA LEU A 69 3.66 -5.06 -1.31
C LEU A 69 4.01 -4.34 -2.62
N VAL A 70 5.15 -4.68 -3.23
CA VAL A 70 5.60 -4.09 -4.51
C VAL A 70 4.64 -4.41 -5.65
N LEU A 71 4.17 -5.65 -5.74
CA LEU A 71 3.16 -6.03 -6.72
C LEU A 71 1.86 -5.24 -6.50
N THR A 72 1.40 -5.14 -5.24
CA THR A 72 0.22 -4.35 -4.89
C THR A 72 0.37 -2.90 -5.33
N LEU A 73 1.56 -2.31 -5.14
CA LEU A 73 1.89 -0.96 -5.57
C LEU A 73 1.65 -0.75 -7.08
N GLY A 74 2.11 -1.68 -7.92
CA GLY A 74 1.88 -1.65 -9.37
C GLY A 74 0.42 -1.94 -9.77
N LEU A 75 -0.31 -2.63 -8.90
CA LEU A 75 -1.69 -3.04 -9.11
C LEU A 75 -2.73 -2.06 -8.56
N LEU A 76 -2.34 -1.03 -7.80
CA LEU A 76 -3.20 0.04 -7.26
C LEU A 76 -4.03 0.79 -8.33
N ARG A 77 -3.80 0.51 -9.62
CA ARG A 77 -4.69 0.96 -10.68
C ARG A 77 -6.09 0.32 -10.63
N HIS A 78 -6.18 -0.89 -10.09
CA HIS A 78 -7.41 -1.67 -9.99
C HIS A 78 -7.99 -1.58 -8.58
N GLU A 79 -9.32 -1.52 -8.47
CA GLU A 79 -9.98 -1.36 -7.17
C GLU A 79 -9.84 -2.58 -6.25
N TRP A 80 -9.72 -3.78 -6.81
CA TRP A 80 -9.53 -4.99 -6.02
C TRP A 80 -8.16 -5.05 -5.32
N ALA A 81 -7.16 -4.29 -5.80
CA ALA A 81 -5.83 -4.22 -5.19
C ALA A 81 -5.87 -3.63 -3.77
N TYR A 82 -6.90 -2.84 -3.44
CA TYR A 82 -7.10 -2.36 -2.07
C TYR A 82 -7.45 -3.50 -1.10
N GLY A 83 -8.13 -4.55 -1.58
CA GLY A 83 -8.37 -5.77 -0.81
C GLY A 83 -7.09 -6.56 -0.58
N LEU A 84 -6.20 -6.63 -1.58
CA LEU A 84 -4.88 -7.25 -1.43
C LEU A 84 -4.03 -6.52 -0.39
N GLY A 85 -4.07 -5.18 -0.37
CA GLY A 85 -3.41 -4.41 0.68
C GLY A 85 -3.93 -4.74 2.08
N TRP A 86 -5.24 -4.89 2.27
CA TRP A 86 -5.80 -5.36 3.55
C TRP A 86 -5.30 -6.75 3.95
N ALA A 87 -5.19 -7.67 3.00
CA ALA A 87 -4.63 -9.00 3.27
C ALA A 87 -3.16 -8.90 3.71
N LEU A 88 -2.35 -8.06 3.05
CA LEU A 88 -0.96 -7.83 3.43
C LEU A 88 -0.84 -7.18 4.81
N GLN A 89 -1.71 -6.23 5.16
CA GLN A 89 -1.78 -5.65 6.50
C GLN A 89 -2.05 -6.72 7.58
N ALA A 90 -2.98 -7.65 7.32
CA ALA A 90 -3.26 -8.75 8.23
C ALA A 90 -2.05 -9.68 8.40
N VAL A 91 -1.32 -9.98 7.32
CA VAL A 91 -0.09 -10.78 7.37
C VAL A 91 1.00 -10.07 8.18
N ILE A 92 1.19 -8.77 7.97
CA ILE A 92 2.18 -7.97 8.71
C ILE A 92 1.81 -7.91 10.19
N PHE A 93 0.53 -7.70 10.52
CA PHE A 93 0.07 -7.73 11.90
C PHE A 93 0.26 -9.11 12.54
N ALA A 94 -0.04 -10.19 11.81
CA ALA A 94 0.17 -11.57 12.28
C ALA A 94 1.66 -11.91 12.50
N SER A 95 2.59 -11.24 11.81
CA SER A 95 4.02 -11.35 12.10
C SER A 95 4.40 -10.87 13.51
N GLY A 96 3.49 -10.15 14.19
CA GLY A 96 3.53 -9.88 15.63
C GLY A 96 3.72 -11.11 16.51
N LEU A 97 3.30 -12.29 16.04
CA LEU A 97 3.52 -13.56 16.73
C LEU A 97 4.99 -13.99 16.75
N LEU A 98 5.78 -13.54 15.77
CA LEU A 98 7.23 -13.79 15.71
C LEU A 98 8.00 -12.74 16.52
N ASN A 99 7.55 -11.48 16.44
CA ASN A 99 8.12 -10.39 17.22
C ASN A 99 6.98 -9.44 17.66
N PRO A 100 6.67 -9.33 18.96
CA PRO A 100 5.56 -8.52 19.46
C PRO A 100 5.58 -7.05 19.00
N ALA A 101 6.75 -6.47 18.71
CA ALA A 101 6.85 -5.12 18.17
C ALA A 101 6.12 -4.96 16.83
N MET A 102 5.97 -6.04 16.05
CA MET A 102 5.27 -6.04 14.78
C MET A 102 3.75 -5.87 14.92
N PHE A 103 3.16 -6.15 16.10
CA PHE A 103 1.77 -5.78 16.34
C PHE A 103 1.57 -4.27 16.34
N VAL A 104 2.50 -3.52 16.94
CA VAL A 104 2.46 -2.05 16.96
C VAL A 104 2.64 -1.52 15.55
N VAL A 105 3.64 -2.03 14.83
CA VAL A 105 3.90 -1.65 13.43
C VAL A 105 2.70 -1.93 12.53
N GLY A 106 2.18 -3.16 12.56
CA GLY A 106 1.02 -3.57 11.76
C GLY A 106 -0.24 -2.79 12.12
N ALA A 107 -0.45 -2.45 13.39
CA ALA A 107 -1.57 -1.60 13.80
C ALA A 107 -1.43 -0.16 13.27
N LEU A 108 -0.22 0.40 13.32
CA LEU A 108 0.05 1.75 12.82
C LEU A 108 -0.13 1.83 11.30
N PHE A 109 0.50 0.93 10.56
CA PHE A 109 0.39 0.90 9.10
C PHE A 109 -1.00 0.48 8.63
N GLY A 110 -1.63 -0.50 9.29
CA GLY A 110 -3.00 -0.90 9.01
C GLY A 110 -4.02 0.22 9.31
N GLY A 111 -3.82 0.97 10.39
CA GLY A 111 -4.61 2.16 10.71
C GLY A 111 -4.42 3.26 9.67
N MET A 112 -3.17 3.53 9.27
CA MET A 112 -2.87 4.50 8.21
C MET A 112 -3.47 4.07 6.86
N TRP A 113 -3.41 2.78 6.54
CA TRP A 113 -4.05 2.20 5.35
C TRP A 113 -5.57 2.41 5.36
N ALA A 114 -6.23 2.06 6.47
CA ALA A 114 -7.66 2.27 6.66
C ALA A 114 -8.03 3.76 6.49
N TYR A 115 -7.25 4.65 7.10
CA TYR A 115 -7.43 6.09 6.97
C TYR A 115 -7.30 6.56 5.52
N CYS A 116 -6.29 6.09 4.78
CA CYS A 116 -6.09 6.41 3.37
C CYS A 116 -7.29 5.97 2.51
N MET A 117 -7.88 4.81 2.79
CA MET A 117 -9.06 4.33 2.06
C MET A 117 -10.28 5.20 2.31
N ILE A 118 -10.54 5.56 3.57
CA ILE A 118 -11.70 6.36 3.97
C ILE A 118 -11.58 7.80 3.46
N VAL A 119 -10.46 8.46 3.79
CA VAL A 119 -10.25 9.88 3.47
C VAL A 119 -9.96 10.09 2.00
N GLY A 120 -9.09 9.26 1.41
CA GLY A 120 -8.83 9.30 -0.02
C GLY A 120 -10.09 9.04 -0.85
N GLY A 121 -10.90 8.07 -0.45
CA GLY A 121 -12.19 7.78 -1.10
C GLY A 121 -13.19 8.92 -0.97
N ARG A 122 -13.24 9.59 0.19
CA ARG A 122 -14.08 10.79 0.37
C ARG A 122 -13.65 11.92 -0.56
N ILE A 123 -12.37 12.28 -0.55
CA ILE A 123 -11.82 13.37 -1.37
C ILE A 123 -12.01 13.09 -2.86
N ASP A 124 -11.79 11.86 -3.30
CA ASP A 124 -11.95 11.49 -4.71
C ASP A 124 -13.43 11.62 -5.15
N ARG A 125 -14.40 11.27 -4.29
CA ARG A 125 -15.84 11.46 -4.56
C ARG A 125 -16.23 12.93 -4.62
N ASP A 126 -15.75 13.74 -3.68
CA ASP A 126 -16.05 15.18 -3.62
C ASP A 126 -15.53 15.91 -4.87
N ARG A 127 -14.34 15.50 -5.36
CA ARG A 127 -13.76 16.01 -6.60
C ARG A 127 -14.55 15.58 -7.84
N ALA A 128 -15.01 14.32 -7.89
CA ALA A 128 -15.83 13.83 -8.99
C ALA A 128 -17.17 14.57 -9.08
N ALA A 129 -17.81 14.85 -7.93
CA ALA A 129 -19.06 15.62 -7.88
C ALA A 129 -18.90 17.08 -8.32
N SER A 130 -17.73 17.69 -8.03
CA SER A 130 -17.42 19.07 -8.40
C SER A 130 -16.99 19.24 -9.86
N ALA A 131 -16.55 18.16 -10.51
CA ALA A 131 -16.13 18.15 -11.92
C ALA A 131 -17.30 17.87 -12.91
N ALA A 132 -18.51 17.57 -12.42
CA ALA A 132 -19.68 17.38 -13.27
C ALA A 132 -20.12 18.72 -13.89
N PRO A 133 -20.10 18.88 -15.23
CA PRO A 133 -20.46 20.13 -15.89
C PRO A 133 -21.98 20.34 -15.82
N GLY A 134 -22.44 21.38 -15.10
CA GLY A 134 -23.87 21.73 -15.09
C GLY A 134 -24.41 22.46 -13.86
N ARG A 135 -23.73 23.50 -13.38
CA ARG A 135 -24.45 24.59 -12.68
C ARG A 135 -24.25 25.87 -13.47
N GLU A 136 -25.02 25.99 -14.55
CA GLU A 136 -25.34 27.31 -15.08
C GLU A 136 -26.14 28.04 -13.99
N PRO A 137 -25.67 29.20 -13.49
CA PRO A 137 -26.45 30.02 -12.59
C PRO A 137 -27.64 30.59 -13.39
N GLN A 138 -28.85 30.25 -12.98
CA GLN A 138 -30.05 31.00 -13.36
C GLN A 138 -30.21 32.21 -12.43
#